data_AF-A0A132AJ95-F1
#
_entry.id   AF-A0A132AJ95-F1
#
_cell.length_a   1.000
_cell.length_b   1.000
_cell.length_c   1.000
_cell.angle_alpha   90.00
_cell.angle_beta   90.00
_cell.angle_gamma   90.00
#
_symmetry.space_group_name_H-M   'P 1'
#
loop_
_entity.id
_entity.type
_entity.pdbx_description
1 polymer ?
#
loop_
_entity_poly.entity_id
_entity_poly.type
_entity_poly.pdbx_seq_one_letter_code
_entity_poly.pdbx_strand_id
1 'polypeptide(L)'
;MKIFCPSNMAFIVRIFFYGSALGIALMGVCIWIRSDSALWAYADNMDIFRYYQASYICLAVSGLILVMGIVGCMGAARENHSASFQRF
;
A
#
# COMPACT_ATOMS: atom_id res chain seq x y z
N MET A 1 6.10 -28.64 11.15
CA MET A 1 5.95 -27.25 11.62
C MET A 1 4.48 -26.85 11.49
N LYS A 2 3.73 -26.77 12.59
CA LYS A 2 2.36 -26.23 12.65
C LYS A 2 2.42 -24.99 13.54
N ILE A 3 2.54 -23.81 12.92
CA ILE A 3 2.51 -22.50 13.58
C ILE A 3 1.16 -21.80 13.31
N PHE A 4 0.25 -22.49 12.62
CA PHE A 4 -0.98 -21.95 12.07
C PHE A 4 -2.11 -22.01 13.11
N CYS A 5 -2.02 -21.14 14.12
CA CYS A 5 -3.16 -20.81 14.97
C CYS A 5 -4.08 -19.83 14.22
N PRO A 6 -5.41 -20.06 14.12
CA PRO A 6 -6.35 -19.18 13.40
C PRO A 6 -6.34 -17.72 13.89
N SER A 7 -5.91 -17.47 15.14
CA SER A 7 -5.74 -16.13 15.70
C SER A 7 -4.62 -15.33 14.98
N ASN A 8 -3.52 -15.98 14.58
CA ASN A 8 -2.35 -15.28 14.04
C ASN A 8 -2.52 -14.90 12.56
N MET A 9 -3.26 -15.71 11.79
CA MET A 9 -3.59 -15.41 10.38
C MET A 9 -4.50 -14.20 10.25
N ALA A 10 -5.54 -14.11 11.08
CA ALA A 10 -6.47 -13.00 11.05
C ALA A 10 -5.77 -11.67 11.33
N PHE A 11 -4.75 -11.68 12.20
CA PHE A 11 -3.92 -10.51 12.49
C PHE A 11 -3.08 -10.09 11.27
N ILE A 12 -2.44 -11.04 10.59
CA ILE A 12 -1.62 -10.77 9.41
C ILE A 12 -2.46 -10.23 8.25
N VAL A 13 -3.62 -10.84 7.97
CA VAL A 13 -4.53 -10.38 6.91
C VAL A 13 -5.04 -8.96 7.19
N ARG A 14 -5.36 -8.65 8.45
CA ARG A 14 -5.76 -7.30 8.87
C ARG A 14 -4.65 -6.29 8.60
N ILE A 15 -3.40 -6.59 8.97
CA ILE A 15 -2.26 -5.70 8.73
C ILE A 15 -2.07 -5.41 7.24
N PHE A 16 -2.11 -6.43 6.38
CA PHE A 16 -1.98 -6.23 4.93
C PHE A 16 -3.17 -5.47 4.32
N PHE A 17 -4.38 -5.68 4.84
CA PHE A 17 -5.58 -4.96 4.41
C PHE A 17 -5.51 -3.47 4.78
N TYR A 18 -5.18 -3.15 6.04
CA TYR A 18 -4.99 -1.75 6.47
C TYR A 18 -3.80 -1.09 5.77
N GLY A 19 -2.71 -1.83 5.54
CA GLY A 19 -1.53 -1.34 4.81
C GLY A 19 -1.83 -0.99 3.35
N SER A 20 -2.62 -1.80 2.64
CA SER A 20 -3.03 -1.51 1.26
C SER A 20 -3.99 -0.31 1.19
N ALA A 21 -4.93 -0.18 2.12
CA ALA A 21 -5.81 0.99 2.21
C ALA A 21 -5.02 2.29 2.46
N LEU A 22 -4.02 2.23 3.35
CA LEU A 22 -3.15 3.37 3.66
C LEU A 22 -2.24 3.71 2.47
N GLY A 23 -1.75 2.71 1.73
CA GLY A 23 -1.02 2.90 0.47
C GLY A 23 -1.85 3.59 -0.61
N ILE A 24 -3.11 3.18 -0.80
CA ILE A 24 -4.05 3.84 -1.74
C ILE A 24 -4.29 5.29 -1.35
N ALA A 25 -4.55 5.56 -0.06
CA ALA A 25 -4.77 6.92 0.43
C ALA A 25 -3.55 7.81 0.22
N LEU A 26 -2.35 7.33 0.56
CA LEU A 26 -1.10 8.07 0.34
C LEU A 26 -0.83 8.32 -1.14
N MET A 27 -1.07 7.33 -2.00
CA MET A 27 -0.89 7.50 -3.44
C MET A 27 -1.88 8.53 -4.01
N GLY A 28 -3.13 8.51 -3.56
CA GLY A 28 -4.14 9.51 -3.91
C GLY A 28 -3.73 10.92 -3.49
N VAL A 29 -3.21 11.10 -2.28
CA VAL A 29 -2.68 12.39 -1.80
C VAL A 29 -1.46 12.84 -2.61
N CYS A 30 -0.54 11.91 -2.97
CA CYS A 30 0.63 12.23 -3.79
C CYS A 30 0.27 12.58 -5.25
N ILE A 31 -0.81 12.02 -5.78
CA ILE A 31 -1.34 12.40 -7.10
C ILE A 31 -2.04 13.75 -7.01
N TRP A 32 -2.82 13.97 -5.94
CA TRP A 32 -3.53 15.22 -5.71
C TRP A 32 -2.56 16.40 -5.59
N ILE A 33 -1.53 16.28 -4.75
CA ILE A 33 -0.52 17.36 -4.55
C ILE A 33 0.18 17.71 -5.87
N ARG A 34 0.29 16.77 -6.80
CA ARG A 34 0.92 16.99 -8.10
C ARG A 34 -0.04 17.58 -9.13
N SER A 35 -1.32 17.25 -9.04
CA SER A 35 -2.38 17.75 -9.93
C SER A 35 -2.85 19.16 -9.59
N ASP A 36 -2.63 19.62 -8.36
CA ASP A 36 -3.11 20.94 -7.90
C ASP A 36 -2.26 22.08 -8.45
N SER A 37 -2.85 22.99 -9.23
CA SER A 37 -2.14 24.09 -9.88
C SER A 37 -1.74 25.23 -8.95
N ALA A 38 -2.37 25.38 -7.78
CA ALA A 38 -2.05 26.42 -6.81
C ALA A 38 -0.72 26.13 -6.10
N LEU A 39 -0.38 24.85 -5.91
CA LEU A 39 0.90 24.42 -5.37
C LEU A 39 2.09 24.68 -6.30
N TRP A 40 1.89 24.73 -7.62
CA TRP A 40 2.97 25.00 -8.58
C TRP A 40 3.47 26.44 -8.46
N ALA A 41 2.55 27.39 -8.24
CA ALA A 41 2.91 28.80 -8.00
C ALA A 41 3.68 29.00 -6.67
N TYR A 42 3.42 28.14 -5.67
CA TYR A 42 4.13 28.17 -4.40
C TYR A 42 5.51 27.48 -4.50
N ALA A 43 5.61 26.42 -5.31
CA ALA A 43 6.86 25.72 -5.57
C ALA A 43 7.88 26.61 -6.30
N ASP A 44 7.45 27.55 -7.13
CA ASP A 44 8.31 28.48 -7.87
C ASP A 44 9.16 29.39 -6.96
N ASN A 45 8.71 29.60 -5.71
CA ASN A 45 9.40 30.40 -4.71
C ASN A 45 10.26 29.57 -3.75
N MET A 46 10.37 28.26 -3.96
CA MET A 46 11.09 27.33 -3.09
C MET A 46 12.04 26.45 -3.92
N ASP A 47 12.97 25.75 -3.28
CA ASP A 47 13.94 24.89 -3.97
C ASP A 47 13.23 23.71 -4.67
N ILE A 48 12.87 23.95 -5.94
CA ILE A 48 12.04 23.09 -6.80
C ILE A 48 12.59 21.68 -6.89
N PHE A 49 13.91 21.54 -6.83
CA PHE A 49 14.60 20.28 -7.00
C PHE A 49 14.31 19.31 -5.84
N ARG A 50 14.40 19.80 -4.59
CA ARG A 50 14.09 18.98 -3.41
C ARG A 50 12.61 18.60 -3.33
N TYR A 51 11.71 19.52 -3.70
CA TYR A 51 10.28 19.25 -3.70
C TYR A 51 9.92 18.14 -4.68
N TYR A 52 10.41 18.23 -5.92
CA TYR A 52 10.19 17.20 -6.94
C TYR A 52 10.73 15.83 -6.51
N GLN A 53 11.95 15.80 -5.97
CA GLN A 53 12.58 14.56 -5.53
C GLN A 53 11.77 13.88 -4.40
N ALA A 54 11.32 14.66 -3.41
CA ALA A 54 10.51 14.14 -2.30
C ALA A 54 9.16 13.59 -2.77
N SER A 55 8.47 14.27 -3.69
CA SER A 55 7.20 13.79 -4.24
C SER A 55 7.35 12.47 -5.00
N TYR A 56 8.40 12.31 -5.80
CA TYR A 56 8.65 11.07 -6.53
C TYR A 56 9.00 9.90 -5.60
N ILE A 57 9.79 10.14 -4.55
CA ILE A 57 10.10 9.11 -3.55
C ILE A 57 8.82 8.70 -2.81
N CYS A 58 7.99 9.67 -2.41
CA CYS A 58 6.73 9.39 -1.72
C CYS A 58 5.77 8.56 -2.58
N LEU A 59 5.69 8.87 -3.88
CA LEU A 59 4.87 8.13 -4.85
C LEU A 59 5.40 6.70 -5.09
N ALA A 60 6.73 6.53 -5.16
CA ALA A 60 7.34 5.20 -5.28
C ALA A 60 7.11 4.33 -4.04
N VAL A 61 7.27 4.90 -2.84
CA VAL A 61 7.08 4.18 -1.57
C VAL A 61 5.62 3.77 -1.38
N SER A 62 4.68 4.67 -1.66
CA SER A 62 3.25 4.35 -1.58
C SER A 62 2.83 3.28 -2.59
N GLY A 63 3.38 3.30 -3.81
CA GLY A 63 3.21 2.22 -4.79
C GLY A 63 3.72 0.86 -4.31
N LEU A 64 4.92 0.81 -3.71
CA LEU A 64 5.49 -0.43 -3.17
C LEU A 64 4.63 -1.02 -2.04
N ILE A 65 4.13 -0.19 -1.13
CA ILE A 65 3.24 -0.61 -0.03
C ILE A 65 1.95 -1.21 -0.59
N LEU A 66 1.41 -0.62 -1.66
CA LEU A 66 0.20 -1.09 -2.32
C LEU A 66 0.39 -2.49 -2.94
N VAL A 67 1.50 -2.69 -3.67
CA VAL A 67 1.84 -3.98 -4.28
C VAL A 67 2.04 -5.05 -3.21
N MET A 68 2.81 -4.75 -2.16
CA MET A 68 3.03 -5.69 -1.05
C MET A 68 1.73 -6.01 -0.30
N GLY A 69 0.83 -5.04 -0.14
CA GLY A 69 -0.49 -5.22 0.44
C GLY A 69 -1.38 -6.19 -0.34
N ILE A 70 -1.51 -5.98 -1.65
CA ILE A 70 -2.35 -6.83 -2.52
C ILE A 70 -1.78 -8.25 -2.61
N VAL A 71 -0.46 -8.39 -2.80
CA VAL A 71 0.20 -9.70 -2.86
C VAL A 71 0.04 -10.46 -1.53
N GLY A 72 0.15 -9.77 -0.39
CA GLY A 72 -0.07 -10.34 0.92
C GLY A 72 -1.52 -10.84 1.13
N CYS A 73 -2.52 -10.05 0.72
CA CYS A 73 -3.93 -10.47 0.79
C CYS A 73 -4.24 -11.63 -0.16
N MET A 74 -3.72 -11.63 -1.39
CA MET A 74 -3.93 -12.72 -2.35
C MET A 74 -3.22 -14.01 -1.92
N GLY A 75 -2.01 -13.90 -1.36
CA GLY A 75 -1.29 -15.04 -0.78
C GLY A 75 -2.11 -15.69 0.32
N ALA A 76 -2.64 -14.88 1.23
CA ALA A 76 -3.46 -15.33 2.35
C ALA A 76 -4.87 -15.82 1.95
N ALA A 77 -5.35 -15.51 0.75
CA ALA A 77 -6.64 -15.98 0.21
C ALA A 77 -6.51 -17.32 -0.58
N ARG A 78 -5.30 -17.70 -0.99
CA ARG A 78 -5.05 -18.94 -1.74
C ARG A 78 -4.81 -20.15 -0.84
N GLU A 79 -4.25 -19.93 0.35
CA GLU A 79 -4.04 -20.97 1.37
C GLU A 79 -5.35 -21.58 1.89
N ASN A 80 -6.37 -20.76 2.11
CA ASN A 80 -7.71 -21.15 2.57
C ASN A 80 -8.56 -21.80 1.46
N HIS A 81 -8.36 -21.44 0.19
CA HIS A 81 -9.00 -22.15 -0.93
C HIS A 81 -8.47 -23.59 -1.10
N SER A 82 -7.17 -23.79 -0.85
CA SER A 82 -6.52 -25.11 -0.90
C SER A 82 -7.00 -26.04 0.23
N ALA A 83 -7.30 -25.48 1.42
CA ALA A 83 -7.81 -26.23 2.56
C ALA A 83 -9.30 -26.59 2.45
N SER A 84 -10.10 -25.85 1.67
CA SER A 84 -11.52 -26.15 1.46
C SER A 84 -11.77 -27.28 0.46
N PHE A 85 -10.83 -27.57 -0.44
CA PHE A 85 -10.96 -28.66 -1.43
C PHE A 85 -10.63 -30.05 -0.84
N GLN A 86 -10.00 -30.16 0.34
CA GLN A 86 -9.81 -31.45 1.04
C GLN A 86 -11.03 -31.89 1.88
N ARG A 87 -12.17 -31.21 1.76
CA ARG A 87 -13.43 -31.56 2.45
C ARG A 87 -14.55 -32.02 1.50
N PHE A 88 -14.22 -32.29 0.24
CA PHE A 88 -15.07 -33.04 -0.69
C PHE A 88 -14.34 -34.28 -1.18
#